data_AF-A0A3B8WRQ1-F1
#
_entry.id   AF-A0A3B8WRQ1-F1
#
_cell.length_a   1.000
_cell.length_b   1.000
_cell.length_c   1.000
_cell.angle_alpha   90.00
_cell.angle_beta   90.00
_cell.angle_gamma   90.00
#
_symmetry.space_group_name_H-M   'P 1'
#
loop_
_entity.id
_entity.type
_entity.pdbx_description
1 polymer ?
#
loop_
_entity_poly.entity_id
_entity_poly.type
_entity_poly.pdbx_seq_one_letter_code
_entity_poly.pdbx_strand_id
1 'polypeptide(L)'
;MNIKAFARKTLLILLDLLKRHWIFAVCVCIGLLAGPYGAIAGLFTGFFVELIVNRIKDERSLKNVLKGGKRVLNKNEPFPGAVYACALACWCLGDSASAARGAALVFGPRFKADWNSICRSSIIEDFNKDLAVENLASVLLHEKETLVPVTEIFAFLRGSEFAWDEDKGEKPSVYLASLLNYSVQNDEAENAYLVLGLNKDSPLDEVKRAHRRLAAKFHPDSGTEKNDAEFIRVQKAYEVIIQRFAN
;
A
#
# COMPACT_ATOMS: atom_id res chain seq x y z
N MET A 1 29.08 0.14 -32.60
CA MET A 1 28.33 -0.55 -31.53
C MET A 1 29.32 -1.32 -30.66
N ASN A 2 29.53 -0.91 -29.41
CA ASN A 2 30.72 -1.28 -28.64
C ASN A 2 30.57 -2.67 -27.99
N ILE A 3 31.21 -3.70 -28.57
CA ILE A 3 31.13 -5.11 -28.15
C ILE A 3 31.46 -5.28 -26.66
N LYS A 4 32.38 -4.48 -26.11
CA LYS A 4 32.72 -4.48 -24.68
C LYS A 4 31.57 -4.01 -23.79
N ALA A 5 30.77 -3.04 -24.25
CA ALA A 5 29.60 -2.55 -23.51
C ALA A 5 28.45 -3.56 -23.54
N PHE A 6 28.26 -4.26 -24.66
CA PHE A 6 27.29 -5.34 -24.77
C PHE A 6 27.67 -6.52 -23.87
N ALA A 7 28.91 -7.01 -23.94
CA ALA A 7 29.39 -8.10 -23.09
C ALA A 7 29.29 -7.77 -21.60
N ARG A 8 29.62 -6.53 -21.19
CA ARG A 8 29.44 -6.09 -19.78
C ARG A 8 27.98 -6.09 -19.36
N LYS A 9 27.08 -5.62 -20.23
CA LYS A 9 25.64 -5.58 -19.96
C LYS A 9 25.07 -7.00 -19.85
N THR A 10 25.45 -7.91 -20.76
CA THR A 10 25.03 -9.31 -20.74
C THR A 10 25.59 -10.05 -19.51
N LEU A 11 26.85 -9.81 -19.13
CA LEU A 11 27.45 -10.37 -17.93
C LEU A 11 26.75 -9.90 -16.65
N LEU A 12 26.40 -8.61 -16.59
CA LEU A 12 25.64 -8.05 -15.46
C LEU A 12 24.23 -8.68 -15.38
N ILE A 13 23.54 -8.85 -16.51
CA ILE A 13 22.24 -9.53 -16.57
C ILE A 13 22.36 -10.99 -16.12
N LEU A 14 23.39 -11.70 -16.57
CA LEU A 14 23.66 -13.09 -16.18
C LEU A 14 23.99 -13.22 -14.70
N LEU A 15 24.82 -12.34 -14.14
CA LEU A 15 25.13 -12.31 -12.71
C LEU A 15 23.91 -11.94 -11.86
N ASP A 16 23.05 -11.05 -12.35
CA ASP A 16 21.79 -10.70 -11.69
C ASP A 16 20.80 -11.88 -11.73
N LEU A 17 20.67 -12.56 -12.87
CA LEU A 17 19.90 -13.81 -13.00
C LEU A 17 20.43 -14.90 -12.07
N LEU A 18 21.75 -15.07 -11.99
CA LEU A 18 22.37 -16.06 -11.12
C LEU A 18 22.14 -15.73 -9.65
N LYS A 19 22.30 -14.47 -9.25
CA LYS A 19 21.99 -14.00 -7.89
C LYS A 19 20.51 -14.09 -7.55
N ARG A 20 19.63 -14.01 -8.54
CA ARG A 20 18.18 -14.09 -8.34
C ARG A 20 17.70 -15.53 -8.17
N HIS A 21 18.32 -16.48 -8.87
CA HIS A 21 17.90 -17.89 -8.93
C HIS A 21 18.90 -18.88 -8.30
N TRP A 22 19.85 -18.41 -7.49
CA TRP A 22 20.88 -19.28 -6.91
C TRP A 22 20.31 -20.32 -5.94
N ILE A 23 19.23 -19.98 -5.23
CA ILE A 23 18.59 -20.88 -4.26
C ILE A 23 17.93 -22.06 -4.99
N PHE A 24 17.17 -21.75 -6.06
CA PHE A 24 16.63 -22.76 -6.95
C PHE A 24 17.72 -23.67 -7.53
N ALA A 25 18.81 -23.08 -8.03
CA ALA A 25 19.92 -23.86 -8.60
C ALA A 25 20.56 -24.80 -7.56
N VAL A 26 20.75 -24.34 -6.32
CA VAL A 26 21.30 -25.16 -5.23
C VAL A 26 20.36 -26.32 -4.88
N CYS A 27 19.05 -26.09 -4.78
CA CYS A 27 18.07 -27.15 -4.51
C CYS A 27 18.02 -28.21 -5.61
N VAL A 28 18.12 -27.80 -6.89
CA VAL A 28 18.17 -28.71 -8.03
C VAL A 28 19.47 -29.54 -8.02
N CYS A 29 20.61 -28.92 -7.71
CA CYS A 29 21.90 -29.63 -7.60
C CYS A 29 21.90 -30.66 -6.47
N ILE A 30 21.35 -30.33 -5.31
CA ILE A 30 21.20 -31.27 -4.18
C ILE A 30 20.25 -32.42 -4.58
N GLY A 31 19.15 -32.10 -5.27
CA GLY A 31 18.20 -33.09 -5.77
C GLY A 31 18.84 -34.08 -6.76
N LEU A 32 19.67 -33.59 -7.68
CA LEU A 32 20.39 -34.42 -8.65
C LEU A 32 21.33 -35.43 -7.98
N LEU A 33 21.96 -35.08 -6.85
CA LEU A 33 22.81 -35.99 -6.08
C LEU A 33 22.02 -37.14 -5.42
N ALA A 34 20.73 -36.95 -5.16
CA ALA A 34 19.84 -37.95 -4.56
C ALA A 34 19.11 -38.84 -5.59
N GLY A 35 19.45 -38.73 -6.87
CA GLY A 35 18.87 -39.53 -7.96
C GLY A 35 17.68 -38.86 -8.66
N PRO A 36 17.01 -39.56 -9.59
CA PRO A 36 16.02 -38.96 -10.49
C PRO A 36 14.78 -38.41 -9.75
N TYR A 37 14.32 -39.09 -8.70
CA TYR A 37 13.23 -38.60 -7.84
C TYR A 37 13.66 -37.41 -6.96
N GLY A 38 14.93 -37.40 -6.52
CA GLY A 38 15.51 -36.27 -5.80
C GLY A 38 15.58 -35.02 -6.67
N ALA A 39 15.91 -35.16 -7.97
CA ALA A 39 15.96 -34.05 -8.91
C ALA A 39 14.58 -33.40 -9.09
N ILE A 40 13.52 -34.20 -9.23
CA ILE A 40 12.14 -33.70 -9.32
C ILE A 40 11.74 -33.00 -8.02
N ALA A 41 11.99 -33.61 -6.86
CA ALA A 41 11.69 -33.01 -5.56
C ALA A 41 12.47 -31.71 -5.32
N GLY A 42 13.73 -31.64 -5.73
CA GLY A 42 14.58 -30.44 -5.65
C GLY A 42 14.09 -29.29 -6.53
N LEU A 43 13.51 -29.60 -7.70
CA LEU A 43 12.92 -28.62 -8.62
C LEU A 43 11.67 -27.98 -8.00
N PHE A 44 10.76 -28.79 -7.45
CA PHE A 44 9.58 -28.28 -6.74
C PHE A 44 9.95 -27.51 -5.48
N THR A 45 10.80 -28.09 -4.62
CA THR A 45 11.20 -27.46 -3.36
C THR A 45 11.96 -26.16 -3.61
N GLY A 46 12.90 -26.15 -4.56
CA GLY A 46 13.63 -24.96 -4.94
C GLY A 46 12.72 -23.84 -5.44
N PHE A 47 11.72 -24.17 -6.25
CA PHE A 47 10.77 -23.18 -6.76
C PHE A 47 9.96 -22.53 -5.63
N PHE A 48 9.43 -23.34 -4.70
CA PHE A 48 8.67 -22.83 -3.56
C PHE A 48 9.53 -22.01 -2.59
N VAL A 49 10.71 -22.52 -2.24
CA VAL A 49 11.64 -21.80 -1.35
C VAL A 49 12.01 -20.45 -1.97
N GLU A 50 12.24 -20.41 -3.29
CA GLU A 50 12.58 -19.18 -3.95
C GLU A 50 11.44 -18.15 -3.98
N LEU A 51 10.19 -18.60 -4.19
CA LEU A 51 9.02 -17.72 -4.04
C LEU A 51 8.94 -17.12 -2.63
N ILE A 52 9.17 -17.93 -1.60
CA ILE A 52 9.14 -17.47 -0.20
C ILE A 52 10.27 -16.49 0.08
N VAL A 53 11.51 -16.81 -0.32
CA VAL A 53 12.67 -15.95 -0.08
C VAL A 53 12.54 -14.63 -0.83
N ASN A 54 12.07 -14.65 -2.07
CA ASN A 54 11.81 -13.42 -2.82
C ASN A 54 10.75 -12.56 -2.12
N ARG A 55 9.67 -13.17 -1.62
CA ARG A 55 8.66 -12.45 -0.83
C ARG A 55 9.23 -11.81 0.44
N ILE A 56 10.02 -12.56 1.23
CA ILE A 56 10.66 -12.05 2.45
C ILE A 56 11.64 -10.92 2.11
N LYS A 57 12.38 -11.04 1.01
CA LYS A 57 13.33 -10.02 0.57
C LYS A 57 12.63 -8.73 0.15
N ASP A 58 11.50 -8.85 -0.55
CA ASP A 58 10.68 -7.70 -0.94
C ASP A 58 10.10 -6.99 0.29
N GLU A 59 9.58 -7.75 1.27
CA GLU A 59 9.11 -7.18 2.55
C GLU A 59 10.23 -6.46 3.31
N ARG A 60 11.43 -7.06 3.42
CA ARG A 60 12.57 -6.42 4.08
C ARG A 60 13.04 -5.17 3.34
N SER A 61 13.05 -5.21 2.01
CA SER A 61 13.42 -4.05 1.18
C SER A 61 12.47 -2.89 1.47
N LEU A 62 11.16 -3.15 1.50
CA LEU A 62 10.14 -2.15 1.77
C LEU A 62 10.25 -1.58 3.19
N LYS A 63 10.49 -2.43 4.19
CA LYS A 63 10.74 -1.98 5.57
C LYS A 63 11.98 -1.09 5.70
N ASN A 64 13.04 -1.42 4.97
CA ASN A 64 14.27 -0.61 4.97
C ASN A 64 14.07 0.75 4.29
N VAL A 65 13.22 0.84 3.27
CA VAL A 65 12.84 2.11 2.63
C VAL A 65 12.14 3.02 3.63
N LEU A 66 11.13 2.49 4.32
CA LEU A 66 10.35 3.24 5.30
C LEU A 66 11.17 3.63 6.54
N LYS A 67 12.10 2.78 7.02
CA LYS A 67 12.98 3.12 8.15
C LYS A 67 14.12 4.08 7.78
N GLY A 68 14.68 3.94 6.58
CA GLY A 68 15.92 4.60 6.18
C GLY A 68 15.75 5.84 5.30
N GLY A 69 14.51 6.18 4.88
CA GLY A 69 14.23 7.31 3.99
C GLY A 69 14.93 7.24 2.63
N LYS A 70 15.39 6.05 2.22
CA LYS A 70 16.09 5.91 0.94
C LYS A 70 15.08 5.89 -0.20
N ARG A 71 15.33 6.72 -1.21
CA ARG A 71 14.64 6.74 -2.50
C ARG A 71 14.94 5.45 -3.28
N VAL A 72 14.36 4.33 -2.86
CA VAL A 72 14.39 3.12 -3.66
C VAL A 72 13.09 3.10 -4.42
N LEU A 73 13.15 3.46 -5.71
CA LEU A 73 12.13 3.07 -6.68
C LEU A 73 12.06 1.54 -6.64
N ASN A 74 11.15 0.99 -5.83
CA ASN A 74 10.91 -0.42 -5.84
C ASN A 74 10.36 -0.76 -7.23
N LYS A 75 10.97 -1.72 -7.94
CA LYS A 75 10.54 -2.09 -9.31
C LYS A 75 9.09 -2.57 -9.38
N ASN A 76 8.50 -2.90 -8.23
CA ASN A 76 7.13 -3.40 -8.08
C ASN A 76 6.16 -2.35 -7.51
N GLU A 77 6.57 -1.08 -7.35
CA GLU A 77 5.66 -0.02 -6.94
C GLU A 77 4.70 0.37 -8.08
N PRO A 78 3.39 0.55 -7.81
CA PRO A 78 2.42 0.93 -8.85
C PRO A 78 2.70 2.32 -9.42
N PHE A 79 3.15 3.22 -8.56
CA PHE A 79 3.63 4.57 -8.89
C PHE A 79 4.63 5.01 -7.82
N PRO A 80 5.53 5.97 -8.13
CA PRO A 80 6.48 6.50 -7.16
C PRO A 80 5.78 7.08 -5.93
N GLY A 81 6.09 6.56 -4.75
CA GLY A 81 5.53 7.05 -3.49
C GLY A 81 4.28 6.32 -3.01
N ALA A 82 3.79 5.34 -3.78
CA ALA A 82 2.66 4.49 -3.38
C ALA A 82 2.88 3.81 -2.03
N VAL A 83 4.11 3.36 -1.75
CA VAL A 83 4.47 2.72 -0.48
C VAL A 83 4.37 3.68 0.70
N TYR A 84 4.85 4.92 0.56
CA TYR A 84 4.74 5.93 1.61
C TYR A 84 3.27 6.31 1.84
N ALA A 85 2.48 6.49 0.78
CA ALA A 85 1.05 6.78 0.91
C ALA A 85 0.31 5.63 1.62
N CYS A 86 0.58 4.37 1.23
CA CYS A 86 0.02 3.19 1.87
C CYS A 86 0.47 3.04 3.33
N ALA A 87 1.72 3.34 3.65
CA ALA A 87 2.24 3.27 5.01
C ALA A 87 1.59 4.32 5.92
N LEU A 88 1.47 5.56 5.45
CA LEU A 88 0.74 6.61 6.16
C LEU A 88 -0.70 6.22 6.39
N ALA A 89 -1.41 5.71 5.37
CA ALA A 89 -2.78 5.24 5.53
C ALA A 89 -2.91 4.07 6.52
N CYS A 90 -2.01 3.09 6.47
CA CYS A 90 -1.99 1.98 7.44
C CYS A 90 -1.76 2.50 8.87
N TRP A 91 -0.89 3.50 9.03
CA TRP A 91 -0.63 4.12 10.32
C TRP A 91 -1.82 4.93 10.83
N CYS A 92 -2.49 5.71 9.97
CA CYS A 92 -3.71 6.46 10.31
C CYS A 92 -4.84 5.52 10.76
N LEU A 93 -5.05 4.42 10.04
CA LEU A 93 -6.15 3.49 10.24
C LEU A 93 -5.88 2.42 11.31
N GLY A 94 -4.60 2.18 11.64
CA GLY A 94 -4.19 1.07 12.50
C GLY A 94 -4.43 -0.32 11.88
N ASP A 95 -4.92 -0.40 10.64
CA ASP A 95 -5.18 -1.65 9.92
C ASP A 95 -4.77 -1.56 8.44
N SER A 96 -4.06 -2.60 7.98
CA SER A 96 -3.65 -2.74 6.59
C SER A 96 -4.81 -3.10 5.66
N ALA A 97 -5.83 -3.81 6.13
CA ALA A 97 -6.93 -4.24 5.27
C ALA A 97 -7.85 -3.07 4.91
N SER A 98 -8.16 -2.18 5.86
CA SER A 98 -8.87 -0.92 5.59
C SER A 98 -8.08 -0.01 4.63
N ALA A 99 -6.78 0.15 4.85
CA ALA A 99 -5.91 0.92 3.95
C ALA A 99 -5.89 0.35 2.53
N ALA A 100 -5.77 -0.97 2.38
CA ALA A 100 -5.75 -1.64 1.08
C ALA A 100 -7.07 -1.48 0.32
N ARG A 101 -8.22 -1.51 1.01
CA ARG A 101 -9.53 -1.25 0.39
C ARG A 101 -9.64 0.18 -0.12
N GLY A 102 -9.19 1.15 0.68
CA GLY A 102 -9.15 2.56 0.28
C GLY A 102 -8.23 2.77 -0.93
N ALA A 103 -7.04 2.16 -0.92
CA ALA A 103 -6.08 2.25 -2.02
C ALA A 103 -6.64 1.63 -3.30
N ALA A 104 -7.30 0.48 -3.20
CA ALA A 104 -7.96 -0.17 -4.34
C ALA A 104 -9.10 0.68 -4.93
N LEU A 105 -9.86 1.38 -4.08
CA LEU A 105 -10.94 2.26 -4.53
C LEU A 105 -10.41 3.51 -5.24
N VAL A 106 -9.39 4.14 -4.66
CA VAL A 106 -8.86 5.42 -5.13
C VAL A 106 -7.91 5.26 -6.32
N PHE A 107 -6.97 4.31 -6.24
CA PHE A 107 -5.94 4.11 -7.26
C PHE A 107 -6.29 3.03 -8.28
N GLY A 108 -7.20 2.10 -7.95
CA GLY A 108 -7.56 0.97 -8.80
C GLY A 108 -7.97 1.30 -10.24
N PRO A 109 -8.68 2.41 -10.52
CA PRO A 109 -9.02 2.80 -11.89
C PRO A 109 -7.79 3.04 -12.77
N ARG A 110 -6.69 3.54 -12.20
CA ARG A 110 -5.46 3.90 -12.95
C ARG A 110 -4.34 2.89 -12.78
N PHE A 111 -4.24 2.23 -11.62
CA PHE A 111 -3.14 1.34 -11.27
C PHE A 111 -3.65 -0.02 -10.79
N LYS A 112 -3.32 -1.07 -11.54
CA LYS A 112 -3.60 -2.46 -11.13
C LYS A 112 -2.44 -2.98 -10.29
N ALA A 113 -2.69 -3.19 -8.99
CA ALA A 113 -1.68 -3.67 -8.06
C ALA A 113 -2.31 -4.51 -6.94
N ASP A 114 -1.48 -5.33 -6.28
CA ASP A 114 -1.86 -6.03 -5.06
C ASP A 114 -1.73 -5.11 -3.84
N TRP A 115 -2.73 -4.25 -3.67
CA TRP A 115 -2.79 -3.28 -2.56
C TRP A 115 -2.76 -3.96 -1.18
N ASN A 116 -3.27 -5.19 -1.05
CA ASN A 116 -3.22 -5.92 0.21
C ASN A 116 -1.78 -6.25 0.61
N SER A 117 -0.99 -6.77 -0.33
CA SER A 117 0.41 -7.09 -0.07
C SER A 117 1.22 -5.83 0.23
N ILE A 118 0.99 -4.73 -0.50
CA ILE A 118 1.67 -3.44 -0.27
C ILE A 118 1.35 -2.93 1.15
N CYS A 119 0.08 -2.74 1.50
CA CYS A 119 -0.33 -2.22 2.80
C CYS A 119 0.12 -3.10 3.97
N ARG A 120 0.04 -4.44 3.85
CA ARG A 120 0.52 -5.36 4.90
C ARG A 120 2.02 -5.21 5.13
N SER A 121 2.79 -5.07 4.05
CA SER A 121 4.23 -4.88 4.15
C SER A 121 4.64 -3.52 4.72
N SER A 122 3.75 -2.53 4.63
CA SER A 122 3.97 -1.17 5.11
C SER A 122 3.80 -0.97 6.62
N ILE A 123 3.30 -1.98 7.37
CA ILE A 123 3.21 -1.91 8.84
C ILE A 123 4.60 -2.18 9.44
N ILE A 124 5.09 -1.22 10.23
CA ILE A 124 6.42 -1.25 10.86
C ILE A 124 6.30 -0.78 12.32
N GLU A 125 7.03 -1.45 13.22
CA GLU A 125 7.04 -1.15 14.66
C GLU A 125 7.52 0.28 14.98
N ASP A 126 8.55 0.77 14.29
CA ASP A 126 9.13 2.12 14.49
C ASP A 126 8.74 3.09 13.36
N PHE A 127 7.45 3.14 13.01
CA PHE A 127 7.00 4.00 11.92
C PHE A 127 7.06 5.49 12.32
N ASN A 128 7.92 6.26 11.64
CA ASN A 128 7.97 7.72 11.77
C ASN A 128 7.11 8.37 10.67
N LYS A 129 5.95 8.92 11.08
CA LYS A 129 4.99 9.56 10.17
C LYS A 129 5.57 10.79 9.47
N ASP A 130 6.33 11.61 10.18
CA ASP A 130 6.83 12.90 9.67
C ASP A 130 7.89 12.63 8.60
N LEU A 131 8.81 11.71 8.88
CA LEU A 131 9.79 11.22 7.91
C LEU A 131 9.11 10.60 6.67
N ALA A 132 8.01 9.86 6.84
CA ALA A 132 7.27 9.28 5.73
C ALA A 132 6.61 10.35 4.86
N VAL A 133 6.07 11.42 5.46
CA VAL A 133 5.49 12.57 4.74
C VAL A 133 6.58 13.34 3.98
N GLU A 134 7.72 13.62 4.60
CA GLU A 134 8.84 14.31 3.94
C GLU A 134 9.39 13.52 2.75
N ASN A 135 9.54 12.20 2.90
CA ASN A 135 9.98 11.34 1.81
C ASN A 135 8.95 11.27 0.68
N LEU A 136 7.66 11.21 1.03
CA LEU A 136 6.59 11.29 0.04
C LEU A 136 6.66 12.63 -0.72
N ALA A 137 6.74 13.76 -0.02
CA ALA A 137 6.88 15.08 -0.63
C ALA A 137 8.09 15.15 -1.57
N SER A 138 9.23 14.64 -1.13
CA SER A 138 10.45 14.57 -1.95
C SER A 138 10.23 13.75 -3.22
N VAL A 139 9.51 12.63 -3.17
CA VAL A 139 9.16 11.86 -4.37
C VAL A 139 8.25 12.68 -5.30
N LEU A 140 7.20 13.30 -4.76
CA LEU A 140 6.23 14.08 -5.52
C LEU A 140 6.85 15.29 -6.23
N LEU A 141 7.84 15.94 -5.62
CA LEU A 141 8.49 17.13 -6.17
C LEU A 141 9.46 16.85 -7.33
N HIS A 142 10.00 15.64 -7.44
CA HIS A 142 11.03 15.34 -8.45
C HIS A 142 10.54 14.43 -9.59
N GLU A 143 9.42 13.74 -9.38
CA GLU A 143 8.83 12.89 -10.39
C GLU A 143 7.93 13.70 -11.33
N LYS A 144 7.75 13.20 -12.56
CA LYS A 144 6.88 13.88 -13.53
C LYS A 144 5.42 13.75 -13.10
N GLU A 145 4.65 14.84 -13.20
CA GLU A 145 3.21 14.87 -12.89
C GLU A 145 2.41 13.78 -13.61
N THR A 146 2.82 13.40 -14.83
CA THR A 146 2.15 12.34 -15.59
C THR A 146 2.28 10.94 -14.98
N LEU A 147 3.29 10.73 -14.13
CA LEU A 147 3.57 9.44 -13.50
C LEU A 147 2.88 9.31 -12.13
N VAL A 148 2.58 10.43 -11.47
CA VAL A 148 2.17 10.42 -10.05
C VAL A 148 0.76 10.98 -9.86
N PRO A 149 -0.15 10.22 -9.22
CA PRO A 149 -1.53 10.64 -8.97
C PRO A 149 -1.65 11.54 -7.73
N VAL A 150 -1.19 12.80 -7.81
CA VAL A 150 -1.12 13.71 -6.64
C VAL A 150 -2.50 13.95 -6.03
N THR A 151 -3.52 14.23 -6.85
CA THR A 151 -4.89 14.45 -6.38
C THR A 151 -5.46 13.22 -5.68
N GLU A 152 -5.23 12.04 -6.24
CA GLU A 152 -5.69 10.78 -5.66
C GLU A 152 -4.91 10.41 -4.39
N ILE A 153 -3.62 10.76 -4.27
CA ILE A 153 -2.86 10.60 -3.02
C ILE A 153 -3.48 11.43 -1.90
N PHE A 154 -3.82 12.70 -2.17
CA PHE A 154 -4.50 13.53 -1.17
C PHE A 154 -5.90 12.99 -0.82
N ALA A 155 -6.67 12.53 -1.80
CA ALA A 155 -7.97 11.91 -1.55
C ALA A 155 -7.84 10.64 -0.69
N PHE A 156 -6.84 9.80 -0.98
CA PHE A 156 -6.57 8.58 -0.23
C PHE A 156 -6.14 8.86 1.22
N LEU A 157 -5.23 9.80 1.43
CA LEU A 157 -4.79 10.19 2.78
C LEU A 157 -5.94 10.80 3.58
N ARG A 158 -6.72 11.71 3.00
CA ARG A 158 -7.85 12.34 3.69
C ARG A 158 -8.98 11.39 4.00
N GLY A 159 -9.28 10.47 3.08
CA GLY A 159 -10.17 9.35 3.36
C GLY A 159 -9.67 8.58 4.58
N SER A 160 -8.38 8.25 4.63
CA SER A 160 -7.75 7.53 5.74
C SER A 160 -7.70 8.31 7.05
N GLU A 161 -7.65 9.64 6.98
CA GLU A 161 -7.69 10.57 8.12
C GLU A 161 -9.12 10.98 8.51
N PHE A 162 -10.14 10.38 7.91
CA PHE A 162 -11.53 10.67 8.29
C PHE A 162 -11.76 10.30 9.75
N ALA A 163 -12.40 11.19 10.52
CA ALA A 163 -12.51 11.10 11.97
C ALA A 163 -11.15 11.11 12.70
N TRP A 164 -10.20 11.92 12.21
CA TRP A 164 -8.88 12.12 12.81
C TRP A 164 -8.93 12.41 14.31
N ASP A 165 -7.99 11.79 15.02
CA ASP A 165 -7.72 12.02 16.43
C ASP A 165 -6.69 13.15 16.57
N GLU A 166 -7.12 14.29 17.13
CA GLU A 166 -6.28 15.49 17.28
C GLU A 166 -5.08 15.26 18.21
N ASP A 167 -5.17 14.29 19.13
CA ASP A 167 -4.07 13.95 20.04
C ASP A 167 -2.87 13.34 19.30
N LYS A 168 -3.06 12.84 18.07
CA LYS A 168 -1.99 12.30 17.22
C LYS A 168 -1.20 13.38 16.47
N GLY A 169 -1.54 14.65 16.67
CA GLY A 169 -0.89 15.81 16.05
C GLY A 169 -1.46 16.16 14.69
N GLU A 170 -0.63 16.83 13.87
CA GLU A 170 -1.04 17.30 12.54
C GLU A 170 -1.33 16.13 11.60
N LYS A 171 -2.38 16.28 10.78
CA LYS A 171 -2.76 15.33 9.75
C LYS A 171 -1.65 15.20 8.70
N PRO A 172 -1.25 13.97 8.32
CA PRO A 172 -0.27 13.76 7.25
C PRO A 172 -0.60 14.48 5.95
N SER A 173 -1.88 14.56 5.56
CA SER A 173 -2.32 15.28 4.36
C SER A 173 -2.13 16.79 4.47
N VAL A 174 -2.30 17.37 5.65
CA VAL A 174 -2.09 18.82 5.87
C VAL A 174 -0.60 19.14 5.83
N TYR A 175 0.20 18.31 6.51
CA TYR A 175 1.65 18.46 6.48
C TYR A 175 2.22 18.26 5.06
N LEU A 176 1.74 17.26 4.32
CA LEU A 176 2.13 17.05 2.94
C LEU A 176 1.74 18.24 2.04
N ALA A 177 0.54 18.80 2.24
CA ALA A 177 0.08 19.96 1.49
C ALA A 177 0.98 21.18 1.72
N SER A 178 1.43 21.41 2.95
CA SER A 178 2.33 22.52 3.28
C SER A 178 3.69 22.37 2.62
N LEU A 179 4.26 21.16 2.60
CA LEU A 179 5.53 20.87 1.92
C LEU A 179 5.46 21.06 0.40
N LEU A 180 4.30 20.78 -0.20
CA LEU A 180 4.10 20.88 -1.65
C LEU A 180 3.56 22.25 -2.10
N ASN A 181 3.26 23.15 -1.17
CA ASN A 181 2.48 24.37 -1.41
C ASN A 181 1.20 24.08 -2.24
N TYR A 182 0.53 22.98 -1.90
CA TYR A 182 -0.62 22.47 -2.65
C TYR A 182 -1.92 22.94 -1.99
N SER A 183 -2.80 23.57 -2.77
CA SER A 183 -4.12 23.98 -2.28
C SER A 183 -5.10 22.83 -2.38
N VAL A 184 -5.75 22.50 -1.27
CA VAL A 184 -6.47 21.23 -1.17
C VAL A 184 -7.93 21.46 -0.77
N GLN A 185 -8.83 21.38 -1.75
CA GLN A 185 -10.28 21.44 -1.53
C GLN A 185 -10.73 20.26 -0.68
N ASN A 186 -11.29 20.48 0.52
CA ASN A 186 -11.74 19.40 1.40
C ASN A 186 -13.25 19.18 1.25
N ASP A 187 -13.66 18.12 0.53
CA ASP A 187 -15.05 17.64 0.56
C ASP A 187 -15.16 16.51 1.60
N GLU A 188 -15.70 16.85 2.77
CA GLU A 188 -15.91 15.90 3.87
C GLU A 188 -16.85 14.76 3.47
N ALA A 189 -17.81 15.01 2.59
CA ALA A 189 -18.73 13.97 2.15
C ALA A 189 -18.06 13.00 1.16
N GLU A 190 -17.20 13.50 0.26
CA GLU A 190 -16.41 12.60 -0.61
C GLU A 190 -15.55 11.66 0.24
N ASN A 191 -14.90 12.17 1.30
CA ASN A 191 -14.15 11.33 2.23
C ASN A 191 -15.07 10.31 2.94
N ALA A 192 -16.28 10.69 3.32
CA ALA A 192 -17.25 9.78 3.94
C ALA A 192 -17.66 8.62 3.00
N TYR A 193 -17.84 8.87 1.70
CA TYR A 193 -18.10 7.81 0.72
C TYR A 193 -16.91 6.84 0.62
N LEU A 194 -15.68 7.37 0.65
CA LEU A 194 -14.46 6.53 0.65
C LEU A 194 -14.39 5.62 1.88
N VAL A 195 -14.80 6.10 3.07
CA VAL A 195 -14.86 5.28 4.30
C VAL A 195 -15.81 4.09 4.13
N LEU A 196 -16.97 4.30 3.49
CA LEU A 196 -17.93 3.22 3.23
C LEU A 196 -17.51 2.31 2.07
N GLY A 197 -16.44 2.65 1.35
CA GLY A 197 -15.97 1.92 0.18
C GLY A 197 -16.86 2.13 -1.04
N LEU A 198 -17.46 3.32 -1.16
CA LEU A 198 -18.43 3.69 -2.19
C LEU A 198 -17.91 4.84 -3.05
N ASN A 199 -18.46 4.97 -4.25
CA ASN A 199 -18.26 6.17 -5.08
C ASN A 199 -19.16 7.32 -4.56
N LYS A 200 -18.77 8.57 -4.79
CA LYS A 200 -19.52 9.76 -4.36
C LYS A 200 -20.94 9.86 -4.93
N ASP A 201 -21.17 9.21 -6.07
CA ASP A 201 -22.47 9.18 -6.75
C ASP A 201 -23.33 7.96 -6.37
N SER A 202 -22.94 7.21 -5.33
CA SER A 202 -23.66 5.99 -4.93
C SER A 202 -25.03 6.33 -4.33
N PRO A 203 -26.10 5.60 -4.70
CA PRO A 203 -27.45 5.88 -4.19
C PRO A 203 -27.58 5.56 -2.71
N LEU A 204 -28.54 6.22 -2.04
CA LEU A 204 -28.80 6.08 -0.60
C LEU A 204 -29.01 4.62 -0.14
N ASP A 205 -29.64 3.79 -0.98
CA ASP A 205 -29.84 2.38 -0.67
C ASP A 205 -28.50 1.61 -0.59
N GLU A 206 -27.54 1.97 -1.42
CA GLU A 206 -26.19 1.40 -1.40
C GLU A 206 -25.41 1.85 -0.17
N VAL A 207 -25.53 3.13 0.18
CA VAL A 207 -24.98 3.71 1.42
C VAL A 207 -25.48 2.95 2.65
N LYS A 208 -26.79 2.75 2.76
CA LYS A 208 -27.40 1.98 3.87
C LYS A 208 -26.95 0.52 3.89
N ARG A 209 -26.81 -0.12 2.73
CA ARG A 209 -26.29 -1.50 2.64
C ARG A 209 -24.84 -1.59 3.10
N ALA A 210 -23.98 -0.68 2.62
CA ALA A 210 -22.56 -0.64 2.97
C ALA A 210 -22.36 -0.39 4.46
N HIS A 211 -23.09 0.58 5.03
CA HIS A 211 -23.10 0.88 6.46
C HIS A 211 -23.47 -0.35 7.29
N ARG A 212 -24.60 -1.01 7.01
CA ARG A 212 -25.01 -2.22 7.75
C ARG A 212 -23.96 -3.33 7.71
N ARG A 213 -23.35 -3.55 6.54
CA ARG A 213 -22.29 -4.55 6.36
C ARG A 213 -21.04 -4.22 7.20
N LEU A 214 -20.59 -2.97 7.16
CA LEU A 214 -19.38 -2.54 7.88
C LEU A 214 -19.63 -2.43 9.39
N ALA A 215 -20.80 -1.93 9.80
CA ALA A 215 -21.21 -1.87 11.20
C ALA A 215 -21.29 -3.27 11.83
N ALA A 216 -21.85 -4.26 11.12
CA ALA A 216 -21.85 -5.65 11.59
C ALA A 216 -20.44 -6.25 11.67
N LYS A 217 -19.55 -5.86 10.75
CA LYS A 217 -18.17 -6.34 10.70
C LYS A 217 -17.32 -5.84 11.89
N PHE A 218 -17.46 -4.57 12.23
CA PHE A 218 -16.64 -3.89 13.26
C PHE A 218 -17.34 -3.76 14.62
N HIS A 219 -18.54 -4.33 14.78
CA HIS A 219 -19.30 -4.23 16.03
C HIS A 219 -18.47 -4.78 17.21
N PRO A 220 -18.46 -4.12 18.40
CA PRO A 220 -17.69 -4.58 19.55
C PRO A 220 -18.11 -5.98 20.06
N ASP A 221 -19.36 -6.37 19.80
CA ASP A 221 -19.89 -7.71 20.11
C ASP A 221 -19.70 -8.73 18.98
N SER A 222 -19.13 -8.33 17.83
CA SER A 222 -18.76 -9.28 16.77
C SER A 222 -17.43 -9.96 17.10
N GLY A 223 -17.31 -11.26 16.77
CA GLY A 223 -16.11 -12.06 17.06
C GLY A 223 -15.01 -12.00 15.99
N THR A 224 -15.18 -11.23 14.92
CA THR A 224 -14.35 -11.31 13.70
C THR A 224 -13.20 -10.31 13.65
N GLU A 225 -13.48 -9.01 13.81
CA GLU A 225 -12.49 -7.93 13.68
C GLU A 225 -12.93 -6.74 14.56
N LYS A 226 -12.70 -6.83 15.88
CA LYS A 226 -13.05 -5.75 16.82
C LYS A 226 -12.16 -4.53 16.56
N ASN A 227 -12.76 -3.44 16.11
CA ASN A 227 -12.07 -2.16 15.93
C ASN A 227 -13.05 -1.01 16.19
N ASP A 228 -13.10 -0.56 17.44
CA ASP A 228 -14.04 0.48 17.89
C ASP A 228 -13.82 1.80 17.14
N ALA A 229 -12.57 2.13 16.82
CA ALA A 229 -12.23 3.33 16.04
C ALA A 229 -12.80 3.27 14.62
N GLU A 230 -12.66 2.13 13.93
CA GLU A 230 -13.26 1.93 12.61
C GLU A 230 -14.80 1.91 12.67
N PHE A 231 -15.39 1.36 13.73
CA PHE A 231 -16.84 1.41 13.93
C PHE A 231 -17.34 2.85 14.04
N ILE A 232 -16.73 3.66 14.90
CA ILE A 232 -17.07 5.10 15.06
C ILE A 232 -16.89 5.84 13.73
N ARG A 233 -15.79 5.56 13.02
CA ARG A 233 -15.49 6.16 11.71
C ARG A 233 -16.56 5.85 10.66
N VAL A 234 -17.04 4.60 10.60
CA VAL A 234 -18.13 4.16 9.72
C VAL A 234 -19.46 4.82 10.09
N GLN A 235 -19.77 4.96 11.38
CA GLN A 235 -20.99 5.65 11.83
C GLN A 235 -20.97 7.13 11.41
N LYS A 236 -19.87 7.83 11.71
CA LYS A 236 -19.71 9.24 11.34
C LYS A 236 -19.80 9.45 9.82
N ALA A 237 -19.20 8.56 9.03
CA ALA A 237 -19.28 8.63 7.57
C ALA A 237 -20.73 8.49 7.07
N TYR A 238 -21.49 7.55 7.64
CA TYR A 238 -22.90 7.40 7.32
C TYR A 238 -23.70 8.65 7.66
N GLU A 239 -23.51 9.21 8.86
CA GLU A 239 -24.20 10.44 9.29
C GLU A 239 -23.95 11.62 8.33
N VAL A 240 -22.70 11.87 7.95
CA VAL A 240 -22.34 12.94 7.01
C VAL A 240 -23.03 12.76 5.67
N ILE A 241 -23.06 11.53 5.14
CA ILE A 241 -23.72 11.25 3.86
C ILE A 241 -25.24 11.48 3.97
N ILE A 242 -25.87 11.02 5.05
CA ILE A 242 -27.31 11.21 5.28
C ILE A 242 -27.66 12.69 5.39
N GLN A 243 -26.88 13.48 6.12
CA GLN A 243 -27.08 14.93 6.23
C GLN A 243 -27.00 15.61 4.85
N ARG A 244 -26.10 15.16 3.97
CA ARG A 244 -25.99 15.67 2.60
C ARG A 244 -27.20 15.34 1.73
N PHE A 245 -27.89 14.22 1.97
CA PHE A 245 -29.14 13.89 1.27
C PHE A 245 -30.37 14.62 1.83
N ALA A 246 -30.29 15.10 3.07
CA ALA A 246 -31.39 15.81 3.73
C ALA A 246 -31.44 17.31 3.40
N ASN A 247 -30.32 17.87 2.92
CA ASN A 247 -30.17 19.27 2.48
C ASN A 247 -30.30 19.39 0.95
#